data_AF-A0A5P0ZRD7-F1
#
_entry.id   AF-A0A5P0ZRD7-F1
#
_cell.length_a   1.000
_cell.length_b   1.000
_cell.length_c   1.000
_cell.angle_alpha   90.00
_cell.angle_beta   90.00
_cell.angle_gamma   90.00
#
_symmetry.space_group_name_H-M   'P 1'
#
loop_
_entity.id
_entity.type
_entity.pdbx_description
1 polymer ?
#
loop_
_entity_poly.entity_id
_entity_poly.type
_entity_poly.pdbx_seq_one_letter_code
_entity_poly.pdbx_strand_id
1 'polypeptide(L)'
;MNRKRIALLTGLTVLTTAMINTANPLKRSFTDEIDASSSQEEVKPKKKYPNASKELDLTSTEQYSSKSLFMNITLNDFYIKDLGIDSNRNYHLLLAPIKTSNQYFLVTLYSDKKIKKHTKITIQGFLNGKSKVNSEDIDAGINPKFLDKTVVTMMADRILS
;
A
#
# COMPACT_ATOMS: atom_id res chain seq x y z
N MET A 1 25.23 62.70 10.62
CA MET A 1 25.61 61.43 11.28
C MET A 1 25.00 61.45 12.68
N ASN A 2 23.90 60.73 12.90
CA ASN A 2 23.18 60.77 14.18
C ASN A 2 22.72 59.36 14.59
N ARG A 3 22.88 59.05 15.88
CA ARG A 3 22.81 57.71 16.47
C ARG A 3 21.43 57.46 17.10
N LYS A 4 20.90 56.24 16.91
CA LYS A 4 20.07 55.39 17.82
C LYS A 4 18.77 56.04 18.37
N ARG A 5 17.62 55.36 18.37
CA ARG A 5 17.29 54.27 19.32
C ARG A 5 16.11 53.44 18.81
N ILE A 6 16.21 52.15 19.10
CA ILE A 6 15.25 51.06 18.88
C ILE A 6 14.20 51.13 20.00
N ALA A 7 12.92 50.93 19.66
CA ALA A 7 11.87 50.61 20.62
C ALA A 7 11.22 49.29 20.20
N LEU A 8 11.39 48.27 21.04
CA LEU A 8 10.79 46.95 20.89
C LEU A 8 9.48 46.97 21.69
N LEU A 9 8.33 46.97 21.02
CA LEU A 9 7.03 46.96 21.69
C LEU A 9 6.64 45.52 22.00
N THR A 10 6.61 45.20 23.29
CA THR A 10 6.11 43.95 23.85
C THR A 10 4.58 43.94 23.85
N GLY A 11 3.98 42.86 23.36
CA GLY A 11 2.55 42.59 23.48
C GLY A 11 2.32 41.12 23.82
N LEU A 12 2.11 40.83 25.10
CA LEU A 12 1.74 39.50 25.62
C LEU A 12 0.21 39.41 25.62
N THR A 13 -0.36 38.58 24.75
CA THR A 13 -1.81 38.31 24.71
C THR A 13 -2.19 37.25 25.74
N VAL A 14 -3.06 37.62 26.68
CA VAL A 14 -3.66 36.73 27.69
C VAL A 14 -4.93 36.11 27.10
N LEU A 15 -4.97 34.77 26.97
CA LEU A 15 -6.22 34.04 26.70
C LEU A 15 -6.96 33.83 28.02
N THR A 16 -8.03 34.57 28.24
CA THR A 16 -9.00 34.30 29.30
C THR A 16 -9.99 33.23 28.84
N THR A 17 -10.08 32.16 29.63
CA THR A 17 -11.09 31.12 29.53
C THR A 17 -12.43 31.65 30.03
N ALA A 18 -13.49 31.58 29.22
CA ALA A 18 -14.86 31.75 29.67
C ALA A 18 -15.55 30.38 29.73
N MET A 19 -15.74 29.87 30.95
CA MET A 19 -16.69 28.78 31.20
C MET A 19 -18.10 29.35 31.05
N ILE A 20 -18.94 28.71 30.21
CA ILE A 20 -20.36 29.04 30.12
C ILE A 20 -21.12 28.02 30.95
N ASN A 21 -21.45 28.38 32.18
CA ASN A 21 -22.55 27.77 32.92
C ASN A 21 -23.73 28.72 32.81
N THR A 22 -24.69 28.37 31.95
CA THR A 22 -26.03 28.96 31.96
C THR A 22 -27.02 27.84 32.15
N ALA A 23 -27.37 27.58 33.40
CA ALA A 23 -28.61 26.92 33.74
C ALA A 23 -29.73 27.97 33.64
N ASN A 24 -30.84 27.59 32.98
CA ASN A 24 -32.24 27.63 33.45
C ASN A 24 -33.22 27.90 32.26
N PRO A 25 -34.54 27.75 32.43
CA PRO A 25 -35.30 26.57 32.03
C PRO A 25 -36.44 26.92 31.04
N LEU A 26 -37.24 25.90 30.70
CA LEU A 26 -38.62 25.96 30.15
C LEU A 26 -38.79 25.46 28.71
N LYS A 27 -39.37 24.26 28.67
CA LYS A 27 -40.50 23.84 27.83
C LYS A 27 -40.39 24.11 26.33
N ARG A 28 -40.07 23.04 25.59
CA ARG A 28 -40.91 22.59 24.48
C ARG A 28 -40.91 21.06 24.45
N SER A 29 -42.08 20.49 24.76
CA SER A 29 -42.42 19.12 24.44
C SER A 29 -42.79 19.08 22.97
N PHE A 30 -41.98 18.39 22.18
CA PHE A 30 -42.38 17.72 20.95
C PHE A 30 -41.63 16.39 20.96
N THR A 31 -42.36 15.34 21.31
CA THR A 31 -41.95 13.95 21.10
C THR A 31 -41.98 13.69 19.61
N ASP A 32 -40.85 13.92 18.95
CA ASP A 32 -40.47 13.10 17.81
C ASP A 32 -39.32 12.26 18.32
N GLU A 33 -39.62 11.01 18.68
CA GLU A 33 -38.61 9.96 18.80
C GLU A 33 -38.00 9.78 17.41
N ILE A 34 -37.03 10.65 17.08
CA ILE A 34 -36.04 10.35 16.07
C ILE A 34 -35.18 9.29 16.72
N ASP A 35 -35.57 8.04 16.50
CA ASP A 35 -34.74 6.88 16.72
C ASP A 35 -33.52 7.05 15.80
N ALA A 36 -32.51 7.73 16.32
CA ALA A 36 -31.19 7.77 15.73
C ALA A 36 -30.64 6.36 15.87
N SER A 37 -31.09 5.46 14.99
CA SER A 37 -30.40 4.24 14.66
C SER A 37 -29.03 4.67 14.16
N SER A 38 -28.11 4.85 15.11
CA SER A 38 -26.68 4.78 14.89
C SER A 38 -26.45 3.37 14.37
N SER A 39 -26.59 3.21 13.06
CA SER A 39 -25.90 2.17 12.34
C SER A 39 -24.43 2.50 12.54
N GLN A 40 -23.89 2.03 13.67
CA GLN A 40 -22.47 1.78 13.80
C GLN A 40 -22.17 0.82 12.65
N GLU A 41 -21.80 1.36 11.49
CA GLU A 41 -21.09 0.58 10.51
C GLU A 41 -19.89 0.03 11.25
N GLU A 42 -19.94 -1.26 11.59
CA GLU A 42 -18.81 -1.96 12.15
C GLU A 42 -17.64 -1.72 11.20
N VAL A 43 -16.72 -0.84 11.60
CA VAL A 43 -15.51 -0.56 10.84
C VAL A 43 -14.73 -1.86 10.86
N LYS A 44 -14.92 -2.68 9.82
CA LYS A 44 -14.28 -3.97 9.70
C LYS A 44 -12.77 -3.74 9.89
N PRO A 45 -12.10 -4.54 10.74
CA PRO A 45 -10.69 -4.36 10.99
C PRO A 45 -9.95 -4.42 9.65
N LYS A 46 -9.17 -3.37 9.34
CA LYS A 46 -8.37 -3.30 8.12
C LYS A 46 -7.47 -4.53 8.07
N LYS A 47 -7.64 -5.36 7.04
CA LYS A 47 -6.78 -6.52 6.81
C LYS A 47 -5.34 -6.03 6.62
N LYS A 48 -4.37 -6.68 7.28
CA LYS A 48 -2.94 -6.36 7.15
C LYS A 48 -2.45 -6.37 5.70
N TYR A 49 -2.96 -7.31 4.90
CA TYR A 49 -2.70 -7.43 3.46
C TYR A 49 -4.02 -7.39 2.68
N PRO A 50 -4.49 -6.21 2.24
CA PRO A 50 -5.63 -6.12 1.32
C PRO A 50 -5.35 -6.84 -0.01
N ASN A 51 -6.40 -7.22 -0.74
CA ASN A 51 -6.24 -7.87 -2.04
C ASN A 51 -5.85 -6.83 -3.10
N ALA A 52 -4.84 -7.14 -3.93
CA ALA A 52 -4.35 -6.24 -4.95
C ALA A 52 -5.42 -5.78 -5.93
N SER A 53 -6.36 -6.64 -6.30
CA SER A 53 -7.46 -6.27 -7.20
C SER A 53 -8.46 -5.26 -6.62
N LYS A 54 -8.41 -5.00 -5.30
CA LYS A 54 -9.27 -4.01 -4.63
C LYS A 54 -8.59 -2.65 -4.48
N GLU A 55 -7.26 -2.64 -4.40
CA GLU A 55 -6.47 -1.44 -4.15
C GLU A 55 -5.85 -0.88 -5.45
N LEU A 56 -5.59 -1.74 -6.43
CA LEU A 56 -4.87 -1.41 -7.65
C LEU A 56 -5.64 -1.86 -8.89
N ASP A 57 -5.56 -1.05 -9.94
CA ASP A 57 -5.91 -1.46 -11.29
C ASP A 57 -4.78 -2.32 -11.86
N LEU A 58 -5.02 -3.63 -11.89
CA LEU A 58 -4.07 -4.63 -12.36
C LEU A 58 -3.95 -4.67 -13.89
N THR A 59 -4.74 -3.89 -14.62
CA THR A 59 -4.64 -3.79 -16.09
C THR A 59 -3.69 -2.67 -16.53
N SER A 60 -3.48 -1.68 -15.66
CA SER A 60 -2.67 -0.48 -15.92
C SER A 60 -1.82 -0.14 -14.70
N THR A 61 -0.72 -0.85 -14.48
CA THR A 61 0.19 -0.53 -13.36
C THR A 61 1.03 0.72 -13.61
N GLU A 62 1.12 1.15 -14.87
CA GLU A 62 1.90 2.30 -15.31
C GLU A 62 1.40 3.62 -14.72
N GLN A 63 0.08 3.73 -14.49
CA GLN A 63 -0.57 4.93 -13.95
C GLN A 63 -0.12 5.28 -12.52
N TYR A 64 0.39 4.30 -11.78
CA TYR A 64 0.82 4.50 -10.40
C TYR A 64 2.25 5.01 -10.36
N SER A 65 2.51 6.03 -9.55
CA SER A 65 3.88 6.39 -9.17
C SER A 65 4.53 5.27 -8.34
N SER A 66 5.86 5.19 -8.31
CA SER A 66 6.52 4.23 -7.42
C SER A 66 6.09 4.42 -5.97
N LYS A 67 5.97 5.67 -5.49
CA LYS A 67 5.55 6.00 -4.11
C LYS A 67 4.17 5.47 -3.74
N SER A 68 3.20 5.53 -4.66
CA SER A 68 1.85 4.99 -4.44
C SER A 68 1.82 3.46 -4.33
N LEU A 69 2.88 2.78 -4.77
CA LEU A 69 3.01 1.34 -4.70
C LEU A 69 3.77 0.89 -3.43
N PHE A 70 4.01 1.76 -2.44
CA PHE A 70 4.61 1.35 -1.16
C PHE A 70 3.50 0.90 -0.20
N MET A 71 3.07 -0.36 -0.32
CA MET A 71 1.94 -0.86 0.46
C MET A 71 1.97 -2.37 0.68
N ASN A 72 1.37 -2.80 1.80
CA ASN A 72 1.11 -4.22 2.06
C ASN A 72 -0.02 -4.71 1.16
N ILE A 73 0.16 -5.87 0.52
CA ILE A 73 -0.85 -6.40 -0.41
C ILE A 73 -0.82 -7.93 -0.47
N THR A 74 -1.92 -8.50 -0.93
CA THR A 74 -2.01 -9.90 -1.36
C THR A 74 -2.12 -9.94 -2.87
N LEU A 75 -1.13 -10.51 -3.55
CA LEU A 75 -1.23 -10.90 -4.96
C LEU A 75 -1.97 -12.24 -5.02
N ASN A 76 -3.29 -12.19 -5.21
CA ASN A 76 -4.16 -13.37 -5.17
C ASN A 76 -4.26 -14.03 -6.56
N ASP A 77 -3.94 -15.32 -6.65
CA ASP A 77 -4.04 -16.14 -7.86
C ASP A 77 -3.24 -15.62 -9.07
N PHE A 78 -2.09 -15.00 -8.82
CA PHE A 78 -1.22 -14.48 -9.86
C PHE A 78 -0.52 -15.62 -10.61
N TYR A 79 -0.41 -15.48 -11.93
CA TYR A 79 0.22 -16.46 -12.80
C TYR A 79 1.74 -16.28 -12.82
N ILE A 80 2.48 -17.37 -12.59
CA ILE A 80 3.94 -17.40 -12.68
C ILE A 80 4.35 -17.47 -14.15
N LYS A 81 4.73 -16.33 -14.73
CA LYS A 81 5.26 -16.23 -16.10
C LYS A 81 6.63 -16.85 -16.20
N ASP A 82 7.46 -16.60 -15.20
CA ASP A 82 8.81 -17.12 -15.13
C ASP A 82 9.30 -17.17 -13.69
N LEU A 83 10.36 -17.94 -13.46
CA LEU A 83 11.06 -17.95 -12.19
C LEU A 83 12.54 -18.26 -12.37
N GLY A 84 13.36 -17.66 -11.50
CA GLY A 84 14.76 -17.94 -11.27
C GLY A 84 15.02 -18.23 -9.79
N ILE A 85 16.18 -18.79 -9.48
CA ILE A 85 16.69 -18.99 -8.14
C ILE A 85 18.13 -18.44 -8.11
N ASP A 86 18.41 -17.48 -7.24
CA ASP A 86 19.75 -16.93 -7.08
C ASP A 86 20.68 -17.90 -6.33
N SER A 87 21.96 -17.53 -6.20
CA SER A 87 22.96 -18.30 -5.45
C SER A 87 22.63 -18.45 -3.95
N ASN A 88 21.79 -17.57 -3.41
CA ASN A 88 21.35 -17.56 -2.02
C ASN A 88 20.03 -18.35 -1.80
N ARG A 89 19.56 -19.08 -2.81
CA ARG A 89 18.28 -19.82 -2.81
C ARG A 89 17.04 -18.92 -2.69
N ASN A 90 17.15 -17.63 -3.00
CA ASN A 90 16.00 -16.76 -3.17
C ASN A 90 15.39 -16.99 -4.54
N TYR A 91 14.08 -17.18 -4.57
CA TYR A 91 13.31 -17.16 -5.80
C TYR A 91 13.14 -15.73 -6.29
N HIS A 92 13.40 -15.54 -7.58
CA HIS A 92 12.96 -14.38 -8.35
C HIS A 92 11.76 -14.84 -9.16
N LEU A 93 10.55 -14.41 -8.78
CA LEU A 93 9.32 -14.80 -9.45
C LEU A 93 8.84 -13.64 -10.31
N LEU A 94 8.67 -13.91 -11.61
CA LEU A 94 7.98 -12.99 -12.51
C LEU A 94 6.51 -13.40 -12.61
N LEU A 95 5.66 -12.60 -11.99
CA LEU A 95 4.23 -12.83 -11.89
C LEU A 95 3.45 -11.90 -12.82
N ALA A 96 2.24 -12.32 -13.19
CA ALA A 96 1.27 -11.50 -13.88
C ALA A 96 -0.14 -11.78 -13.34
N PRO A 97 -1.06 -10.80 -13.32
CA PRO A 97 -2.43 -11.01 -12.84
C PRO A 97 -3.15 -12.17 -13.54
N ILE A 98 -2.90 -12.35 -14.84
CA ILE A 98 -3.40 -13.45 -15.67
C ILE A 98 -2.35 -13.89 -16.69
N LYS A 99 -2.51 -15.09 -17.26
CA LYS A 99 -1.56 -15.69 -18.23
C LYS A 99 -1.26 -14.81 -19.44
N THR A 100 -2.22 -14.02 -19.92
CA THR A 100 -2.08 -13.15 -21.11
C THR A 100 -1.68 -11.71 -20.77
N SER A 101 -1.60 -11.36 -19.48
CA SER A 101 -1.29 -9.98 -19.08
C SER A 101 0.16 -9.63 -19.40
N ASN A 102 0.37 -8.35 -19.73
CA ASN A 102 1.66 -7.69 -19.90
C ASN A 102 2.01 -6.79 -18.71
N GLN A 103 1.21 -6.85 -17.63
CA GLN A 103 1.51 -6.21 -16.35
C GLN A 103 2.29 -7.20 -15.50
N TYR A 104 3.49 -6.81 -15.09
CA TYR A 104 4.45 -7.71 -14.45
C TYR A 104 4.74 -7.30 -13.02
N PHE A 105 4.86 -8.31 -12.16
CA PHE A 105 5.23 -8.15 -10.77
C PHE A 105 6.46 -9.02 -10.52
N LEU A 106 7.55 -8.41 -10.03
CA LEU A 106 8.77 -9.12 -9.68
C LEU A 106 8.79 -9.32 -8.17
N VAL A 107 8.80 -10.57 -7.74
CA VAL A 107 8.72 -10.94 -6.33
C VAL A 107 9.97 -11.70 -5.93
N THR A 108 10.64 -11.22 -4.90
CA THR A 108 11.79 -11.92 -4.30
C THR A 108 11.41 -12.51 -2.95
N LEU A 109 11.76 -13.78 -2.74
CA LEU A 109 11.60 -14.45 -1.44
C LEU A 109 12.49 -15.68 -1.31
N TYR A 110 12.79 -16.04 -0.06
CA TYR A 110 13.33 -17.35 0.27
C TYR A 110 12.21 -18.39 0.39
N SER A 111 12.40 -19.60 -0.16
CA SER A 111 11.49 -20.73 0.08
C SER A 111 12.18 -22.07 -0.07
N ASP A 112 11.89 -23.01 0.84
CA ASP A 112 12.29 -24.42 0.67
C ASP A 112 11.32 -25.22 -0.21
N LYS A 113 10.13 -24.66 -0.50
CA LYS A 113 9.16 -25.31 -1.36
C LYS A 113 9.53 -25.11 -2.82
N LYS A 114 9.36 -26.17 -3.62
CA LYS A 114 9.57 -26.10 -5.08
C LYS A 114 8.41 -25.35 -5.73
N ILE A 115 8.72 -24.19 -6.30
CA ILE A 115 7.77 -23.38 -7.09
C ILE A 115 7.88 -23.79 -8.56
N LYS A 116 6.75 -23.87 -9.26
CA LYS A 116 6.69 -24.28 -10.68
C LYS A 116 6.31 -23.10 -11.56
N LYS A 117 6.90 -23.01 -12.76
CA LYS A 117 6.47 -22.06 -13.79
C LYS A 117 5.07 -22.43 -14.27
N HIS A 118 4.32 -21.45 -14.77
CA HIS A 118 3.00 -21.61 -15.39
C HIS A 118 1.88 -22.09 -14.45
N THR A 119 2.07 -21.97 -13.14
CA THR A 119 1.01 -22.18 -12.14
C THR A 119 0.53 -20.84 -11.60
N LYS A 120 -0.58 -20.86 -10.85
CA LYS A 120 -1.02 -19.72 -10.04
C LYS A 120 -0.37 -19.79 -8.66
N ILE A 121 -0.18 -18.63 -8.05
CA ILE A 121 0.35 -18.49 -6.70
C ILE A 121 -0.34 -17.33 -5.98
N THR A 122 -0.54 -17.48 -4.69
CA THR A 122 -0.99 -16.41 -3.81
C THR A 122 0.10 -16.01 -2.84
N ILE A 123 0.50 -14.74 -2.88
CA ILE A 123 1.61 -14.20 -2.10
C ILE A 123 1.18 -12.97 -1.32
N GLN A 124 1.65 -12.86 -0.07
CA GLN A 124 1.50 -11.66 0.75
C GLN A 124 2.86 -11.01 0.96
N GLY A 125 2.89 -9.69 0.88
CA GLY A 125 4.11 -8.94 1.06
C GLY A 125 3.91 -7.43 0.95
N PHE A 126 5.03 -6.75 0.78
CA PHE A 126 5.11 -5.31 0.64
C PHE A 126 5.57 -4.94 -0.76
N LEU A 127 4.72 -4.26 -1.51
CA LEU A 127 5.11 -3.64 -2.77
C LEU A 127 6.11 -2.52 -2.47
N ASN A 128 7.20 -2.44 -3.24
CA ASN A 128 8.29 -1.49 -3.01
C ASN A 128 8.62 -0.63 -4.24
N GLY A 129 7.64 -0.43 -5.11
CA GLY A 129 7.72 0.51 -6.23
C GLY A 129 7.79 -0.14 -7.61
N LYS A 130 8.22 0.65 -8.60
CA LYS A 130 8.47 0.19 -9.97
C LYS A 130 9.96 0.08 -10.22
N SER A 131 10.34 -0.95 -10.96
CA SER A 131 11.70 -1.16 -11.44
C SER A 131 11.64 -1.73 -12.87
N LYS A 132 12.78 -2.19 -13.35
CA LYS A 132 12.91 -3.03 -14.53
C LYS A 132 13.54 -4.36 -14.14
N VAL A 133 13.23 -5.40 -14.90
CA VAL A 133 14.01 -6.64 -14.84
C VAL A 133 15.44 -6.32 -15.25
N ASN A 134 16.39 -6.61 -14.36
CA ASN A 134 17.81 -6.29 -14.54
C ASN A 134 18.63 -7.56 -14.84
N SER A 135 19.94 -7.41 -15.02
CA SER A 135 20.83 -8.55 -15.26
C SER A 135 20.87 -9.54 -14.09
N GLU A 136 20.73 -9.09 -12.85
CA GLU A 136 20.73 -9.96 -11.66
C GLU A 136 19.54 -10.93 -11.69
N ASP A 137 18.37 -10.46 -12.15
CA ASP A 137 17.20 -11.31 -12.35
C ASP A 137 17.43 -12.35 -13.45
N ILE A 138 18.11 -11.97 -14.52
CA ILE A 138 18.46 -12.88 -15.62
C ILE A 138 19.47 -13.93 -15.14
N ASP A 139 20.47 -13.52 -14.37
CA ASP A 139 21.49 -14.39 -13.79
C ASP A 139 20.89 -15.37 -12.77
N ALA A 140 19.83 -14.95 -12.05
CA ALA A 140 19.02 -15.85 -11.23
C ALA A 140 18.21 -16.86 -12.06
N GLY A 141 18.05 -16.66 -13.37
CA GLY A 141 17.39 -17.62 -14.27
C GLY A 141 16.04 -17.17 -14.82
N ILE A 142 15.67 -15.89 -14.68
CA ILE A 142 14.58 -15.29 -15.46
C ILE A 142 14.97 -15.27 -16.94
N ASN A 143 14.01 -15.54 -17.84
CA ASN A 143 14.29 -15.56 -19.27
C ASN A 143 14.72 -14.16 -19.78
N PRO A 144 15.82 -14.07 -20.54
CA PRO A 144 16.34 -12.81 -21.09
C PRO A 144 15.32 -11.96 -21.88
N LYS A 145 14.26 -12.57 -22.43
CA LYS A 145 13.19 -11.84 -23.13
C LYS A 145 12.48 -10.80 -22.27
N PHE A 146 12.60 -10.90 -20.95
CA PHE A 146 12.02 -9.98 -19.99
C PHE A 146 12.94 -8.85 -19.57
N LEU A 147 14.21 -8.85 -20.00
CA LEU A 147 15.16 -7.77 -19.72
C LEU A 147 14.54 -6.39 -20.09
N ASP A 148 14.77 -5.40 -19.24
CA ASP A 148 14.25 -4.03 -19.37
C ASP A 148 12.73 -3.86 -19.32
N LYS A 149 11.96 -4.95 -19.13
CA LYS A 149 10.51 -4.83 -18.91
C LYS A 149 10.23 -4.17 -17.56
N THR A 150 9.32 -3.21 -17.57
CA THR A 150 8.84 -2.57 -16.35
C THR A 150 8.08 -3.57 -15.49
N VAL A 151 8.42 -3.60 -14.21
CA VAL A 151 7.83 -4.47 -13.20
C VAL A 151 7.46 -3.68 -11.96
N VAL A 152 6.39 -4.09 -11.28
CA VAL A 152 6.13 -3.70 -9.90
C VAL A 152 6.87 -4.66 -9.00
N THR A 153 7.74 -4.17 -8.13
CA THR A 153 8.54 -5.03 -7.25
C THR A 153 7.80 -5.31 -5.95
N MET A 154 8.02 -6.50 -5.38
CA MET A 154 7.47 -6.89 -4.09
C MET A 154 8.48 -7.70 -3.29
N MET A 155 8.63 -7.35 -2.01
CA MET A 155 9.27 -8.20 -1.01
C MET A 155 8.19 -9.07 -0.37
N ALA A 156 8.28 -10.39 -0.55
CA ALA A 156 7.26 -11.29 -0.06
C ALA A 156 7.54 -11.78 1.37
N ASP A 157 6.52 -11.69 2.21
CA ASP A 157 6.56 -12.18 3.59
C ASP A 157 6.23 -13.67 3.64
N ARG A 158 5.26 -14.12 2.84
CA ARG A 158 4.84 -15.54 2.78
C ARG A 158 4.07 -15.89 1.51
N ILE A 159 4.17 -17.17 1.14
CA ILE A 159 3.30 -17.82 0.16
C ILE A 159 2.14 -18.50 0.90
N LEU A 160 0.92 -18.34 0.37
CA LEU A 160 -0.28 -19.00 0.90
C LEU A 160 -0.65 -20.27 0.13
N SER A 161 -0.57 -20.25 -1.20
CA SER A 161 -0.96 -21.35 -2.09
C SER A 161 -0.22 -21.28 -3.41
#